data_AF-A0A444WGE0-F1
#
_entry.id   AF-A0A444WGE0-F1
#
_cell.length_a   1.000
_cell.length_b   1.000
_cell.length_c   1.000
_cell.angle_alpha   90.00
_cell.angle_beta   90.00
_cell.angle_gamma   90.00
#
_symmetry.space_group_name_H-M   'P 1'
#
loop_
_entity.id
_entity.type
_entity.pdbx_description
1 polymer ?
#
loop_
_entity_poly.entity_id
_entity_poly.type
_entity_poly.pdbx_seq_one_letter_code
_entity_poly.pdbx_strand_id
1 'polypeptide(L)'
;MKKIIFFTLITSVLYSCGQKQAKPTEQISLETTNKISYGAFSKRDRIILNVISKGDSFTGTYQYILDGKTKTAVTFKGLMPGTEATTLATGMINDTLKTEEFFFSLNKEKVYIKIDEKYKDKDSVWRYKDNPKYGGDLVLDKIETDK
;
A
#
# COMPACT_ATOMS: atom_id res chain seq x y z
N MET A 1 81.79 -7.20 -13.50
CA MET A 1 81.39 -8.56 -13.90
C MET A 1 80.09 -8.47 -14.69
N LYS A 2 80.06 -9.10 -15.86
CA LYS A 2 78.93 -9.17 -16.82
C LYS A 2 77.92 -10.24 -16.40
N LYS A 3 76.63 -10.07 -16.73
CA LYS A 3 75.73 -11.05 -17.40
C LYS A 3 74.31 -10.47 -17.43
N ILE A 4 73.82 -10.03 -18.59
CA ILE A 4 73.19 -10.78 -19.69
C ILE A 4 71.71 -11.04 -19.42
N ILE A 5 70.91 -10.38 -20.27
CA ILE A 5 69.46 -10.49 -20.47
C ILE A 5 69.13 -11.87 -21.03
N PHE A 6 68.05 -12.49 -20.56
CA PHE A 6 67.36 -13.57 -21.29
C PHE A 6 65.87 -13.28 -21.32
N PHE A 7 65.38 -13.00 -22.53
CA PHE A 7 63.97 -13.10 -22.92
C PHE A 7 63.57 -14.57 -22.89
N THR A 8 62.41 -14.90 -22.32
CA THR A 8 61.73 -16.14 -22.66
C THR A 8 60.24 -15.87 -22.80
N LEU A 9 59.83 -15.89 -24.06
CA LEU A 9 58.48 -15.87 -24.58
C LEU A 9 57.81 -17.20 -24.19
N ILE A 10 56.70 -17.17 -23.44
CA ILE A 10 55.80 -18.31 -23.32
C ILE A 10 54.44 -17.88 -23.86
N THR A 11 54.20 -18.26 -25.11
CA THR A 11 52.90 -18.34 -25.74
C THR A 11 52.17 -19.56 -25.19
N SER A 12 51.11 -19.34 -24.41
CA SER A 12 50.10 -20.36 -24.13
C SER A 12 48.84 -20.05 -24.92
N VAL A 13 48.67 -20.88 -25.94
CA VAL A 13 47.52 -20.99 -26.83
C VAL A 13 46.29 -21.43 -26.03
N LEU A 14 45.18 -20.72 -26.28
CA LEU A 14 43.77 -21.12 -26.28
C LEU A 14 43.33 -22.20 -25.27
N TYR A 15 42.45 -21.83 -24.33
CA TYR A 15 41.17 -22.50 -24.09
C TYR A 15 40.43 -21.72 -23.00
N SER A 16 39.46 -20.89 -23.37
CA SER A 16 38.34 -20.63 -22.47
C SER A 16 37.09 -20.31 -23.28
N CYS A 17 36.35 -21.39 -23.49
CA CYS A 17 34.91 -21.50 -23.57
C CYS A 17 34.17 -20.15 -23.67
N GLY A 18 33.54 -19.91 -24.82
CA GLY A 18 32.50 -18.90 -24.94
C GLY A 18 31.40 -19.16 -23.91
N GLN A 19 31.46 -18.42 -22.81
CA GLN A 19 30.30 -18.27 -21.95
C GLN A 19 29.33 -17.35 -22.70
N LYS A 20 28.35 -17.96 -23.35
CA LYS A 20 27.06 -17.31 -23.61
C LYS A 20 26.62 -16.70 -22.29
N GLN A 21 26.67 -15.37 -22.21
CA GLN A 21 26.06 -14.62 -21.11
C GLN A 21 24.59 -15.02 -21.05
N ALA A 22 24.24 -15.80 -20.03
CA ALA A 22 22.85 -15.98 -19.66
C ALA A 22 22.35 -14.61 -19.21
N LYS A 23 21.53 -13.99 -20.07
CA LYS A 23 20.74 -12.81 -19.75
C LYS A 23 20.01 -13.09 -18.43
N PRO A 24 20.07 -12.19 -17.41
CA PRO A 24 19.31 -12.37 -16.19
C PRO A 24 17.85 -12.56 -16.58
N THR A 25 17.31 -13.74 -16.29
CA THR A 25 15.88 -13.97 -16.40
C THR A 25 15.28 -13.22 -15.23
N GLU A 26 14.84 -12.00 -15.52
CA GLU A 26 13.97 -11.20 -14.66
C GLU A 26 12.77 -12.10 -14.32
N GLN A 27 12.79 -12.69 -13.12
CA GLN A 27 11.65 -13.38 -12.56
C GLN A 27 10.58 -12.32 -12.33
N ILE A 28 9.67 -12.20 -13.30
CA ILE A 28 8.47 -11.39 -13.15
C ILE A 28 7.66 -12.05 -12.04
N SER A 29 7.77 -11.49 -10.83
CA SER A 29 6.84 -11.72 -9.75
C SER A 29 5.44 -11.35 -10.27
N LEU A 30 4.62 -12.37 -10.52
CA LEU A 30 3.19 -12.20 -10.76
C LEU A 30 2.56 -11.75 -9.44
N GLU A 31 2.62 -10.45 -9.18
CA GLU A 31 1.97 -9.87 -8.02
C GLU A 31 0.46 -10.10 -8.13
N THR A 32 -0.05 -11.00 -7.30
CA THR A 32 -1.47 -11.30 -7.21
C THR A 32 -2.19 -10.07 -6.68
N THR A 33 -3.20 -9.60 -7.43
CA THR A 33 -4.06 -8.51 -6.98
C THR A 33 -5.13 -9.08 -6.05
N ASN A 34 -5.12 -8.66 -4.80
CA ASN A 34 -6.13 -9.05 -3.80
C ASN A 34 -7.17 -7.94 -3.65
N LYS A 35 -8.44 -8.33 -3.60
CA LYS A 35 -9.56 -7.42 -3.33
C LYS A 35 -10.29 -7.89 -2.09
N ILE A 36 -10.53 -6.97 -1.16
CA ILE A 36 -11.29 -7.24 0.06
C ILE A 36 -12.20 -6.06 0.37
N SER A 37 -13.41 -6.39 0.83
CA SER A 37 -14.40 -5.42 1.25
C SER A 37 -14.72 -5.63 2.72
N TYR A 38 -14.93 -4.53 3.43
CA TYR A 38 -15.42 -4.50 4.79
C TYR A 38 -16.60 -3.57 4.89
N GLY A 39 -17.54 -3.86 5.78
CA GLY A 39 -18.65 -2.97 6.02
C GLY A 39 -19.34 -3.14 7.36
N ALA A 40 -20.14 -2.13 7.67
CA ALA A 40 -21.11 -2.13 8.74
C ALA A 40 -22.40 -1.52 8.19
N PHE A 41 -23.54 -2.19 8.46
CA PHE A 41 -24.83 -1.84 7.87
C PHE A 41 -25.91 -1.71 8.95
N SER A 42 -26.70 -0.66 8.84
CA SER A 42 -27.96 -0.48 9.55
C SER A 42 -29.09 -0.32 8.52
N LYS A 43 -30.34 -0.10 8.97
CA LYS A 43 -31.47 0.13 8.05
C LYS A 43 -31.26 1.33 7.12
N ARG A 44 -30.51 2.36 7.54
CA ARG A 44 -30.32 3.61 6.79
C ARG A 44 -28.88 4.03 6.62
N ASP A 45 -27.98 3.42 7.38
CA ASP A 45 -26.58 3.79 7.43
C ASP A 45 -25.75 2.65 6.84
N ARG A 46 -24.72 3.03 6.09
CA ARG A 46 -23.75 2.07 5.59
C ARG A 46 -22.37 2.67 5.64
N ILE A 47 -21.43 1.86 6.09
CA ILE A 47 -20.01 2.15 6.00
C ILE A 47 -19.39 1.04 5.18
N ILE A 48 -18.66 1.40 4.14
CA ILE A 48 -18.01 0.45 3.23
C ILE A 48 -16.56 0.88 3.03
N LEU A 49 -15.64 -0.05 3.26
CA LEU A 49 -14.23 0.09 2.91
C LEU A 49 -13.87 -0.99 1.88
N ASN A 50 -13.40 -0.57 0.71
CA ASN A 50 -12.84 -1.47 -0.30
C ASN A 50 -11.34 -1.28 -0.36
N VAL A 51 -10.59 -2.37 -0.27
CA VAL A 51 -9.13 -2.37 -0.37
C VAL A 51 -8.72 -3.27 -1.52
N ILE A 52 -7.86 -2.74 -2.39
CA ILE A 52 -7.20 -3.45 -3.48
C ILE A 52 -5.70 -3.42 -3.17
N SER A 53 -5.07 -4.57 -2.98
CA SER A 53 -3.64 -4.66 -2.74
C SER A 53 -2.91 -5.41 -3.86
N LYS A 54 -1.69 -4.97 -4.14
CA LYS A 54 -0.77 -5.54 -5.11
C LYS A 54 0.64 -5.43 -4.54
N GLY A 55 1.17 -6.54 -4.01
CA GLY A 55 2.37 -6.49 -3.16
C GLY A 55 2.14 -5.57 -1.96
N ASP A 56 3.11 -4.70 -1.67
CA ASP A 56 3.03 -3.72 -0.57
C ASP A 56 2.16 -2.50 -0.92
N SER A 57 1.80 -2.32 -2.19
CA SER A 57 0.96 -1.21 -2.64
C SER A 57 -0.51 -1.52 -2.41
N PHE A 58 -1.26 -0.55 -1.92
CA PHE A 58 -2.72 -0.65 -1.85
C PHE A 58 -3.41 0.62 -2.32
N THR A 59 -4.61 0.44 -2.85
CA THR A 59 -5.57 1.50 -3.15
C THR A 59 -6.93 1.12 -2.59
N GLY A 60 -7.85 2.07 -2.51
CA GLY A 60 -9.18 1.74 -2.06
C GLY A 60 -10.14 2.90 -2.04
N THR A 61 -11.35 2.59 -1.59
CA THR A 61 -12.42 3.55 -1.40
C THR A 61 -13.00 3.39 -0.01
N TYR A 62 -13.36 4.50 0.61
CA TYR A 62 -14.10 4.54 1.86
C TYR A 62 -15.35 5.39 1.67
N GLN A 63 -16.51 4.80 1.99
CA GLN A 63 -17.79 5.48 1.93
C GLN A 63 -18.51 5.37 3.27
N TYR A 64 -18.96 6.52 3.79
CA TYR A 64 -19.85 6.60 4.94
C TYR A 64 -21.14 7.30 4.53
N ILE A 65 -22.25 6.58 4.62
CA ILE A 65 -23.60 7.08 4.41
C ILE A 65 -24.33 7.06 5.74
N LEU A 66 -24.89 8.21 6.11
CA LEU A 66 -25.69 8.41 7.32
C LEU A 66 -27.06 8.93 6.90
N ASP A 67 -28.12 8.27 7.34
CA ASP A 67 -29.52 8.58 6.99
C ASP A 67 -29.73 8.73 5.47
N GLY A 68 -29.15 7.82 4.69
CA GLY A 68 -29.25 7.82 3.22
C GLY A 68 -28.47 8.93 2.51
N LYS A 69 -27.71 9.76 3.23
CA LYS A 69 -26.86 10.82 2.66
C LYS A 69 -25.39 10.44 2.75
N THR A 70 -24.67 10.53 1.64
CA THR A 70 -23.21 10.34 1.62
C THR A 70 -22.55 11.45 2.43
N LYS A 71 -21.95 11.09 3.57
CA LYS A 71 -21.16 11.99 4.42
C LYS A 71 -19.69 11.96 4.04
N THR A 72 -19.19 10.79 3.70
CA THR A 72 -17.81 10.61 3.26
C THR A 72 -17.77 9.75 2.01
N ALA A 73 -17.02 10.18 1.01
CA ALA A 73 -16.66 9.41 -0.16
C ALA A 73 -15.24 9.80 -0.57
N VAL A 74 -14.28 8.93 -0.26
CA VAL A 74 -12.86 9.19 -0.48
C VAL A 74 -12.19 8.02 -1.17
N THR A 75 -11.14 8.32 -1.91
CA THR A 75 -10.19 7.33 -2.44
C THR A 75 -8.86 7.48 -1.70
N PHE A 76 -8.15 6.37 -1.53
CA PHE A 76 -6.85 6.38 -0.87
C PHE A 76 -5.85 5.48 -1.59
N LYS A 77 -4.57 5.78 -1.40
CA LYS A 77 -3.44 5.00 -1.92
C LYS A 77 -2.27 5.07 -0.96
N GLY A 78 -1.62 3.95 -0.70
CA GLY A 78 -0.46 3.93 0.18
C GLY A 78 0.37 2.66 0.05
N LEU A 79 1.28 2.51 1.01
CA LEU A 79 2.05 1.30 1.23
C LEU A 79 1.62 0.68 2.57
N MET A 80 1.39 -0.63 2.58
CA MET A 80 0.95 -1.39 3.76
C MET A 80 1.93 -2.53 4.00
N PRO A 81 3.09 -2.25 4.64
CA PRO A 81 4.01 -3.30 5.05
C PRO A 81 3.36 -4.08 6.22
N GLY A 82 2.61 -5.14 5.91
CA GLY A 82 1.92 -5.97 6.89
C GLY A 82 0.42 -5.67 6.98
N THR A 83 -0.07 -5.35 8.18
CA THR A 83 -1.51 -5.25 8.48
C THR A 83 -2.01 -3.81 8.64
N GLU A 84 -1.14 -2.82 8.54
CA GLU A 84 -1.44 -1.45 8.94
C GLU A 84 -1.11 -0.45 7.85
N ALA A 85 -1.99 0.53 7.73
CA ALA A 85 -1.90 1.54 6.71
C ALA A 85 -2.17 2.92 7.30
N THR A 86 -1.18 3.80 7.13
CA THR A 86 -1.40 5.25 7.12
C THR A 86 -1.35 5.71 5.68
N THR A 87 -2.46 6.26 5.19
CA THR A 87 -2.56 6.76 3.81
C THR A 87 -3.17 8.16 3.79
N LEU A 88 -3.11 8.80 2.62
CA LEU A 88 -3.86 10.02 2.35
C LEU A 88 -5.13 9.64 1.60
N ALA A 89 -6.26 9.89 2.24
CA ALA A 89 -7.57 9.79 1.63
C ALA A 89 -7.96 11.16 1.07
N THR A 90 -8.44 11.20 -0.17
CA THR A 90 -8.92 12.43 -0.82
C THR A 90 -10.31 12.24 -1.35
N GLY A 91 -11.18 13.22 -1.11
CA GLY A 91 -12.55 13.22 -1.61
C GLY A 91 -13.48 14.09 -0.79
N MET A 92 -14.77 13.80 -0.87
CA MET A 92 -15.80 14.56 -0.16
C MET A 92 -15.91 14.04 1.27
N ILE A 93 -15.74 14.95 2.24
CA ILE A 93 -15.90 14.69 3.68
C ILE A 93 -16.76 15.81 4.26
N ASN A 94 -17.97 15.45 4.70
CA ASN A 94 -19.00 16.39 5.18
C ASN A 94 -19.18 17.55 4.20
N ASP A 95 -19.50 17.21 2.95
CA ASP A 95 -19.80 18.16 1.87
C ASP A 95 -18.63 19.09 1.48
N THR A 96 -17.41 18.80 1.94
CA THR A 96 -16.19 19.55 1.61
C THR A 96 -15.15 18.65 0.96
N LEU A 97 -14.52 19.11 -0.13
CA LEU A 97 -13.37 18.42 -0.71
C LEU A 97 -12.16 18.58 0.22
N LYS A 98 -11.61 17.47 0.70
CA LYS A 98 -10.47 17.44 1.61
C LYS A 98 -9.51 16.30 1.26
N THR A 99 -8.25 16.50 1.65
CA THR A 99 -7.25 15.44 1.77
C THR A 99 -6.93 15.26 3.25
N GLU A 100 -7.07 14.05 3.77
CA GLU A 100 -6.80 13.73 5.17
C GLU A 100 -5.98 12.45 5.33
N GLU A 101 -5.20 12.36 6.40
CA GLU A 101 -4.65 11.10 6.85
C GLU A 101 -5.79 10.14 7.20
N PHE A 102 -5.64 8.91 6.74
CA PHE A 102 -6.58 7.84 6.95
C PHE A 102 -5.80 6.64 7.48
N PHE A 103 -6.06 6.31 8.74
CA PHE A 103 -5.40 5.22 9.43
C PHE A 103 -6.36 4.05 9.63
N PHE A 104 -5.93 2.87 9.18
CA PHE A 104 -6.66 1.65 9.44
C PHE A 104 -5.73 0.45 9.59
N SER A 105 -6.20 -0.57 10.32
CA SER A 105 -5.53 -1.85 10.46
C SER A 105 -6.46 -2.98 10.00
N LEU A 106 -5.93 -3.86 9.17
CA LEU A 106 -6.63 -5.00 8.61
C LEU A 106 -6.27 -6.26 9.41
N ASN A 107 -7.28 -7.07 9.71
CA ASN A 107 -7.08 -8.48 9.99
C ASN A 107 -7.90 -9.33 8.99
N LYS A 108 -7.90 -10.66 9.13
CA LYS A 108 -8.58 -11.55 8.16
C LYS A 108 -10.09 -11.34 8.06
N GLU A 109 -10.74 -10.83 9.10
CA GLU A 109 -12.19 -10.79 9.26
C GLU A 109 -12.73 -9.39 9.53
N LYS A 110 -11.89 -8.43 9.88
CA LYS A 110 -12.25 -7.10 10.35
C LYS A 110 -11.23 -6.07 9.91
N VAL A 111 -11.70 -4.84 9.76
CA VAL A 111 -10.86 -3.66 9.71
C VAL A 111 -11.20 -2.74 10.87
N TYR A 112 -10.17 -2.14 11.44
CA TYR A 112 -10.28 -1.14 12.48
C TYR A 112 -9.85 0.20 11.90
N ILE A 113 -10.75 1.16 11.87
CA ILE A 113 -10.53 2.51 11.35
C ILE A 113 -10.42 3.47 12.53
N LYS A 114 -9.38 4.32 12.52
CA LYS A 114 -9.21 5.36 13.54
C LYS A 114 -10.00 6.61 13.18
N ILE A 115 -10.84 7.06 14.10
CA ILE A 115 -11.61 8.30 14.00
C ILE A 115 -11.17 9.19 15.16
N ASP A 116 -10.33 10.17 14.87
CA ASP A 116 -9.75 11.02 15.90
C ASP A 116 -9.68 12.48 15.43
N GLU A 117 -9.31 13.36 16.35
CA GLU A 117 -9.12 14.77 16.06
C GLU A 117 -7.98 14.98 15.06
N LYS A 118 -8.24 15.86 14.08
CA LYS A 118 -7.28 16.25 13.05
C LYS A 118 -7.03 17.74 13.05
N TYR A 119 -5.85 18.12 12.59
CA TYR A 119 -5.50 19.51 12.31
C TYR A 119 -5.15 19.66 10.83
N LYS A 120 -5.47 20.81 10.26
CA LYS A 120 -5.04 21.16 8.90
C LYS A 120 -3.60 21.65 8.97
N ASP A 121 -2.69 20.95 8.32
CA ASP A 121 -1.28 21.32 8.23
C ASP A 121 -1.03 22.34 7.11
N LYS A 122 0.20 22.83 7.00
CA LYS A 122 0.64 23.87 6.06
C LYS A 122 0.45 23.49 4.59
N ASP A 123 0.49 22.21 4.27
CA ASP A 123 0.26 21.66 2.93
C ASP A 123 -1.22 21.37 2.63
N SER A 124 -2.13 21.84 3.50
CA SER A 124 -3.57 21.61 3.42
C SER A 124 -4.04 20.16 3.62
N VAL A 125 -3.16 19.26 4.05
CA VAL A 125 -3.53 17.91 4.48
C VAL A 125 -4.00 17.95 5.93
N TRP A 126 -5.11 17.26 6.21
CA TRP A 126 -5.60 17.08 7.57
C TRP A 126 -4.93 15.88 8.23
N ARG A 127 -4.06 16.11 9.21
CA ARG A 127 -3.30 15.07 9.90
C ARG A 127 -3.86 14.80 11.28
N TYR A 128 -3.68 13.59 11.79
CA TYR A 128 -4.05 13.28 13.18
C TYR A 128 -3.24 14.14 14.15
N LYS A 129 -3.87 14.69 15.19
CA LYS A 129 -3.16 15.49 16.21
C LYS A 129 -2.18 14.63 17.02
N ASP A 130 -2.61 13.40 17.33
CA ASP A 130 -1.83 12.41 18.04
C ASP A 130 -1.47 11.25 17.11
N ASN A 131 -0.39 10.54 17.44
CA ASN A 131 -0.03 9.33 16.71
C ASN A 131 -1.13 8.27 16.92
N PRO A 132 -1.84 7.86 15.85
CA PRO A 132 -2.91 6.88 15.98
C PRO A 132 -2.32 5.55 16.49
N LYS A 133 -2.83 5.09 17.63
CA LYS A 133 -2.47 3.77 18.19
C LYS A 133 -3.45 2.70 17.71
N TYR A 134 -3.04 1.44 17.79
CA TYR A 134 -3.89 0.29 17.46
C TYR A 134 -5.16 0.24 18.32
N GLY A 135 -6.25 -0.22 17.70
CA GLY A 135 -7.61 -0.14 18.24
C GLY A 135 -8.36 1.00 17.56
N GLY A 136 -9.05 0.68 16.47
CA GLY A 136 -9.88 1.66 15.77
C GLY A 136 -11.16 1.95 16.54
N ASP A 137 -11.61 3.20 16.50
CA ASP A 137 -12.88 3.65 17.07
C ASP A 137 -14.07 3.05 16.31
N LEU A 138 -13.83 2.65 15.05
CA LEU A 138 -14.79 1.99 14.19
C LEU A 138 -14.26 0.62 13.76
N VAL A 139 -15.08 -0.41 13.92
CA VAL A 139 -14.80 -1.77 13.49
C VAL A 139 -15.78 -2.14 12.38
N LEU A 140 -15.26 -2.59 11.24
CA LEU A 140 -16.09 -3.12 10.15
C LEU A 140 -15.76 -4.60 9.95
N ASP A 141 -16.78 -5.41 9.68
CA ASP A 141 -16.61 -6.82 9.38
C ASP A 141 -16.31 -7.01 7.90
N LYS A 142 -15.56 -8.05 7.56
CA LYS A 142 -15.34 -8.47 6.17
C LYS A 142 -16.67 -8.86 5.58
N ILE A 143 -16.92 -8.40 4.36
CA ILE A 143 -18.14 -8.68 3.63
C ILE A 143 -17.79 -9.32 2.30
N GLU A 144 -18.63 -10.24 1.86
CA GLU A 144 -18.57 -10.75 0.50
C GLU A 144 -19.23 -9.72 -0.40
N THR A 145 -18.45 -9.15 -1.31
CA THR A 145 -18.98 -8.39 -2.43
C THR A 145 -19.17 -9.38 -3.57
N ASP A 146 -20.42 -9.66 -3.92
CA ASP A 146 -20.77 -10.51 -5.06
C ASP A 146 -20.02 -10.03 -6.32
N LYS A 147 -19.43 -10.98 -7.04
CA LYS A 147 -18.62 -10.76 -8.24
C LYS A 147 -19.43 -10.26 -9.43
#